data_AF-A0A3B9KZ16-F1
#
_entry.id   AF-A0A3B9KZ16-F1
#
_cell.length_a   1.000
_cell.length_b   1.000
_cell.length_c   1.000
_cell.angle_alpha   90.00
_cell.angle_beta   90.00
_cell.angle_gamma   90.00
#
_symmetry.space_group_name_H-M   'P 1'
#
loop_
_entity.id
_entity.type
_entity.pdbx_description
1 polymer ?
#
loop_
_entity_poly.entity_id
_entity_poly.type
_entity_poly.pdbx_seq_one_letter_code
_entity_poly.pdbx_strand_id
1 'polypeptide(L)'
;TSFLRAYAEDAPGARVHACLLLKTLLEATATDSEISGPARDYLNRMKAEFEAGFNAAKEAGDLPHTADAARLARRYQAALTALQIELQRGLSGAELTAFVDDLIEPFEQLAREDAS
;
A
#
# COMPACT_ATOMS: atom_id res chain seq x y z
N THR A 1 2.31 8.35 -5.93
CA THR A 1 1.86 7.33 -6.91
C THR A 1 3.03 6.64 -7.61
N SER A 2 4.13 7.35 -7.92
CA SER A 2 5.41 6.82 -8.47
C SER A 2 5.90 5.50 -7.83
N PHE A 3 5.81 5.33 -6.51
CA PHE A 3 6.30 4.12 -5.84
C PHE A 3 5.54 2.84 -6.21
N LEU A 4 4.22 2.87 -6.48
CA LEU A 4 3.50 1.63 -6.85
C LEU A 4 3.98 1.09 -8.21
N ARG A 5 4.27 2.01 -9.14
CA ARG A 5 4.87 1.69 -10.44
C ARG A 5 6.29 1.14 -10.26
N ALA A 6 7.12 1.83 -9.47
CA ALA A 6 8.47 1.36 -9.16
C ALA A 6 8.47 -0.02 -8.45
N TYR A 7 7.52 -0.26 -7.54
CA TYR A 7 7.37 -1.53 -6.83
C TYR A 7 6.94 -2.68 -7.76
N ALA A 8 6.12 -2.40 -8.77
CA ALA A 8 5.78 -3.39 -9.80
C ALA A 8 7.00 -3.80 -10.62
N GLU A 9 7.91 -2.84 -10.87
CA GLU A 9 9.14 -3.01 -11.66
C GLU A 9 10.30 -3.63 -10.87
N ASP A 10 10.30 -3.54 -9.53
CA ASP A 10 11.42 -3.95 -8.66
C ASP A 10 11.62 -5.48 -8.53
N ALA A 11 12.78 -5.90 -8.02
CA ALA A 11 13.22 -7.29 -8.00
C ALA A 11 12.38 -8.22 -7.08
N PRO A 12 12.27 -9.53 -7.41
CA PRO A 12 11.41 -10.50 -6.69
C PRO A 12 11.58 -10.58 -5.16
N GLY A 13 12.78 -10.29 -4.63
CA GLY A 13 13.12 -10.51 -3.21
C GLY A 13 12.32 -9.67 -2.21
N ALA A 14 12.11 -8.38 -2.48
CA ALA A 14 11.33 -7.51 -1.59
C ALA A 14 9.83 -7.88 -1.55
N ARG A 15 9.33 -8.52 -2.63
CA ARG A 15 7.92 -8.95 -2.75
C ARG A 15 7.60 -10.18 -1.90
N VAL A 16 8.54 -11.12 -1.79
CA VAL A 16 8.37 -12.37 -1.03
C VAL A 16 8.15 -12.11 0.47
N HIS A 17 8.84 -11.12 1.05
CA HIS A 17 8.76 -10.84 2.49
C HIS A 17 7.40 -10.27 2.93
N ALA A 18 6.78 -9.41 2.11
CA ALA A 18 5.48 -8.84 2.44
C ALA A 18 4.34 -9.87 2.33
N CYS A 19 4.40 -10.78 1.35
CA CYS A 19 3.43 -11.87 1.22
C CYS A 19 3.45 -12.83 2.43
N LEU A 20 4.64 -13.13 2.98
CA LEU A 20 4.76 -13.97 4.17
C LEU A 20 4.14 -13.33 5.41
N LEU A 21 4.28 -12.01 5.58
CA LEU A 21 3.66 -11.30 6.70
C LEU A 21 2.13 -11.31 6.63
N LEU A 22 1.57 -11.13 5.43
CA LEU A 22 0.12 -11.22 5.21
C LEU A 22 -0.38 -12.64 5.46
N LYS A 23 0.35 -13.65 4.97
CA LYS A 23 0.06 -15.07 5.21
C LYS A 23 0.06 -15.39 6.70
N THR A 24 1.09 -14.94 7.44
CA THR A 24 1.16 -15.09 8.90
C THR A 24 -0.03 -14.44 9.60
N LEU A 25 -0.46 -13.25 9.18
CA LEU A 25 -1.64 -12.59 9.76
C LEU A 25 -2.95 -13.37 9.50
N LEU A 26 -3.11 -13.91 8.28
CA LEU A 26 -4.32 -14.62 7.87
C LEU A 26 -4.41 -16.04 8.44
N GLU A 27 -3.27 -16.71 8.60
CA GLU A 27 -3.19 -18.09 9.12
C GLU A 27 -3.08 -18.15 10.64
N ALA A 28 -2.67 -17.06 11.31
CA ALA A 28 -2.67 -17.00 12.77
C ALA A 28 -4.11 -17.04 13.30
N THR A 29 -4.44 -18.11 14.04
CA THR A 29 -5.73 -18.25 14.68
C THR A 29 -5.86 -17.27 15.87
N ALA A 30 -7.07 -17.07 16.39
CA ALA A 30 -7.28 -16.25 17.59
C ALA A 30 -6.47 -16.73 18.82
N THR A 31 -5.95 -17.96 18.79
CA THR A 31 -5.12 -18.58 19.82
C THR A 31 -3.62 -18.34 19.60
N ASP A 32 -3.18 -17.91 18.41
CA ASP A 32 -1.79 -17.58 18.07
C ASP A 32 -1.48 -16.08 18.25
N SER A 33 -1.86 -15.53 19.40
CA SER A 33 -1.67 -14.10 19.71
C SER A 33 -0.20 -13.68 19.71
N GLU A 34 0.72 -14.59 20.09
CA GLU A 34 2.16 -14.35 20.10
C GLU A 34 2.76 -14.17 18.69
N ILE A 35 2.10 -14.69 17.65
CA ILE A 35 2.57 -14.63 16.25
C ILE A 35 1.81 -13.53 15.48
N SER A 36 0.50 -13.40 15.72
CA SER A 36 -0.32 -12.37 15.08
C SER A 36 -0.03 -10.95 15.59
N GLY A 37 0.40 -10.80 16.85
CA GLY A 37 0.77 -9.50 17.44
C GLY A 37 1.90 -8.80 16.67
N PRO A 38 3.09 -9.41 16.54
CA PRO A 38 4.20 -8.85 15.78
C PRO A 38 3.88 -8.53 14.31
N ALA A 39 3.08 -9.38 13.65
CA ALA A 39 2.64 -9.15 12.27
C ALA A 39 1.71 -7.92 12.16
N ARG A 40 0.74 -7.78 13.08
CA ARG A 40 -0.11 -6.58 13.17
C ARG A 40 0.71 -5.33 13.46
N ASP A 41 1.67 -5.41 14.38
CA ASP A 41 2.53 -4.27 14.72
C ASP A 41 3.42 -3.85 13.56
N TYR A 42 3.91 -4.79 12.77
CA TYR A 42 4.63 -4.47 11.55
C TYR A 42 3.74 -3.74 10.53
N LEU A 43 2.55 -4.27 10.25
CA LEU A 43 1.61 -3.65 9.31
C LEU A 43 1.13 -2.27 9.79
N ASN A 44 0.97 -2.07 11.10
CA ASN A 44 0.65 -0.78 11.69
C ASN A 44 1.80 0.22 11.53
N ARG A 45 3.05 -0.21 11.77
CA ARG A 45 4.24 0.62 11.53
C ARG A 45 4.38 1.01 10.06
N MET A 46 4.22 0.05 9.15
CA MET A 46 4.26 0.32 7.72
C MET A 46 3.20 1.36 7.31
N LYS A 47 1.97 1.24 7.82
CA LYS A 47 0.92 2.25 7.61
C LYS A 47 1.34 3.64 8.12
N ALA A 48 1.94 3.70 9.31
CA ALA A 48 2.37 4.96 9.93
C ALA A 48 3.46 5.65 9.10
N GLU A 49 4.39 4.90 8.50
CA GLU A 49 5.38 5.46 7.56
C GLU A 49 4.71 6.05 6.31
N PHE A 50 3.71 5.38 5.75
CA PHE A 50 2.94 5.94 4.63
C PHE A 50 2.20 7.21 5.03
N GLU A 51 1.58 7.23 6.22
CA GLU A 51 0.89 8.41 6.75
C GLU A 51 1.85 9.59 6.95
N ALA A 52 3.05 9.34 7.48
CA ALA A 52 4.10 10.36 7.60
C ALA A 52 4.51 10.93 6.24
N GLY A 53 4.68 10.07 5.23
CA GLY A 53 4.96 10.50 3.86
C GLY A 53 3.85 11.37 3.26
N PHE A 54 2.59 11.00 3.46
CA PHE A 54 1.44 11.81 3.01
C PHE A 54 1.36 13.16 3.74
N ASN A 55 1.64 13.20 5.05
CA ASN A 55 1.73 14.45 5.79
C ASN A 55 2.87 15.35 5.28
N ALA A 56 4.04 14.79 5.00
CA ALA A 56 5.15 15.55 4.41
C ALA A 56 4.77 16.13 3.03
N ALA A 57 4.06 15.36 2.20
CA ALA A 57 3.54 15.85 0.92
C ALA A 57 2.51 16.98 1.08
N LYS A 58 1.67 16.94 2.13
CA LYS A 58 0.77 18.07 2.46
C LYS A 58 1.54 19.33 2.85
N GLU A 59 2.56 19.19 3.69
CA GLU A 59 3.40 20.33 4.11
C GLU A 59 4.21 20.92 2.94
N ALA A 60 4.58 20.09 1.96
CA ALA A 60 5.24 20.52 0.73
C ALA A 60 4.28 21.16 -0.29
N GLY A 61 2.96 21.06 -0.09
CA GLY A 61 1.95 21.54 -1.03
C GLY A 61 1.65 20.58 -2.20
N ASP A 62 2.19 19.38 -2.19
CA ASP A 62 1.92 18.33 -3.19
C ASP A 62 0.53 17.70 -3.01
N LEU A 63 -0.08 17.87 -1.84
CA LEU A 63 -1.44 17.46 -1.52
C LEU A 63 -2.21 18.61 -0.86
N PRO A 64 -3.54 18.70 -1.06
CA PRO A 64 -4.38 19.64 -0.32
C PRO A 64 -4.21 19.49 1.20
N HIS A 65 -4.17 20.60 1.93
CA HIS A 65 -4.09 20.55 3.41
C HIS A 65 -5.30 19.84 4.05
N THR A 66 -6.43 19.79 3.36
CA THR A 66 -7.65 19.08 3.74
C THR A 66 -7.55 17.56 3.56
N ALA A 67 -6.55 17.05 2.83
CA ALA A 67 -6.40 15.63 2.57
C ALA A 67 -6.21 14.83 3.87
N ASP A 68 -6.96 13.73 4.01
CA ASP A 68 -6.84 12.80 5.15
C ASP A 68 -5.70 11.81 4.91
N ALA A 69 -4.52 12.11 5.47
CA ALA A 69 -3.30 11.31 5.34
C ALA A 69 -3.46 9.88 5.90
N ALA A 70 -4.22 9.70 6.99
CA ALA A 70 -4.45 8.39 7.58
C ALA A 70 -5.32 7.50 6.68
N ARG A 71 -6.34 8.09 6.05
CA ARG A 71 -7.16 7.41 5.03
C ARG A 71 -6.36 7.07 3.78
N LEU A 72 -5.51 7.99 3.32
CA LEU A 72 -4.60 7.74 2.18
C LEU A 72 -3.62 6.60 2.49
N ALA A 73 -2.99 6.59 3.66
CA ALA A 73 -2.09 5.53 4.10
C ALA A 73 -2.77 4.15 4.12
N ARG A 74 -4.00 4.07 4.65
CA ARG A 74 -4.76 2.82 4.68
C ARG A 74 -5.07 2.31 3.26
N ARG A 75 -5.50 3.19 2.37
CA ARG A 75 -5.75 2.85 0.96
C ARG A 75 -4.47 2.39 0.28
N TYR A 76 -3.36 3.06 0.55
CA TYR A 76 -2.08 2.77 -0.06
C TYR A 76 -1.58 1.38 0.30
N GLN A 77 -1.66 1.02 1.58
CA GLN A 77 -1.35 -0.33 2.05
C GLN A 77 -2.26 -1.40 1.43
N ALA A 78 -3.56 -1.10 1.24
CA ALA A 78 -4.47 -2.02 0.56
C ALA A 78 -4.10 -2.22 -0.92
N ALA A 79 -3.77 -1.14 -1.63
CA ALA A 79 -3.31 -1.20 -3.02
C ALA A 79 -2.02 -2.01 -3.16
N LEU A 80 -1.05 -1.80 -2.27
CA LEU A 80 0.20 -2.57 -2.23
C LEU A 80 -0.07 -4.07 -2.01
N THR A 81 -1.01 -4.39 -1.12
CA THR A 81 -1.42 -5.77 -0.83
C THR A 81 -2.06 -6.43 -2.06
N ALA A 82 -2.96 -5.72 -2.76
CA ALA A 82 -3.59 -6.20 -3.98
C ALA A 82 -2.57 -6.44 -5.10
N LEU A 83 -1.63 -5.52 -5.28
CA LEU A 83 -0.51 -5.64 -6.23
C LEU A 83 0.33 -6.88 -5.95
N GLN A 84 0.65 -7.15 -4.69
CA GLN A 84 1.39 -8.35 -4.29
C GLN A 84 0.63 -9.64 -4.63
N ILE A 85 -0.67 -9.68 -4.37
CA ILE A 85 -1.52 -10.84 -4.68
C ILE A 85 -1.50 -11.11 -6.19
N GLU A 86 -1.73 -10.10 -7.01
CA GLU A 86 -1.79 -10.29 -8.46
C GLU A 86 -0.43 -10.65 -9.07
N LEU A 87 0.67 -10.07 -8.56
CA LEU A 87 2.02 -10.48 -8.95
C LEU A 87 2.31 -11.95 -8.61
N GLN A 88 1.86 -12.44 -7.45
CA GLN A 88 1.99 -13.87 -7.09
C GLN A 88 1.14 -14.79 -7.97
N ARG A 89 0.02 -14.28 -8.49
CA ARG A 89 -0.82 -14.98 -9.48
C ARG A 89 -0.24 -14.94 -10.89
N GLY A 90 0.88 -14.25 -11.10
CA GLY A 90 1.58 -14.16 -12.38
C GLY A 90 1.14 -13.00 -13.27
N LEU A 91 0.39 -12.01 -12.73
CA LEU A 91 0.02 -10.81 -13.48
C LEU A 91 1.29 -10.08 -13.95
N SER A 92 1.37 -9.82 -15.25
CA SER A 92 2.58 -9.27 -15.87
C SER A 92 2.26 -8.48 -17.15
N GLY A 93 3.27 -7.82 -17.72
CA GLY A 93 3.14 -7.10 -18.98
C GLY A 93 2.10 -5.97 -18.95
N ALA A 94 1.34 -5.82 -20.03
CA ALA A 94 0.35 -4.76 -20.19
C ALA A 94 -0.79 -4.84 -19.15
N GLU A 95 -1.17 -6.04 -18.74
CA GLU A 95 -2.23 -6.24 -17.74
C GLU A 95 -1.78 -5.76 -16.35
N LEU A 96 -0.50 -5.99 -15.98
CA LEU A 96 0.07 -5.43 -14.76
C LEU A 96 0.12 -3.90 -14.80
N THR A 97 0.47 -3.31 -15.94
CA THR A 97 0.49 -1.85 -16.09
C THR A 97 -0.90 -1.26 -15.88
N ALA A 98 -1.92 -1.82 -16.55
CA ALA A 98 -3.31 -1.37 -16.40
C ALA A 98 -3.79 -1.52 -14.95
N PHE A 99 -3.48 -2.63 -14.30
CA PHE A 99 -3.85 -2.84 -12.90
C PHE A 99 -3.18 -1.83 -11.95
N VAL A 100 -1.92 -1.48 -12.19
CA VAL A 100 -1.24 -0.43 -11.41
C VAL A 100 -1.91 0.94 -11.63
N ASP A 101 -2.36 1.23 -12.84
CA ASP A 101 -3.09 2.46 -13.15
C ASP A 101 -4.43 2.51 -12.39
N ASP A 102 -5.19 1.40 -12.39
CA ASP A 102 -6.45 1.25 -11.63
C ASP A 102 -6.23 1.45 -10.12
N LEU A 103 -5.10 0.99 -9.58
CA LEU A 103 -4.74 1.17 -8.17
C LEU A 103 -4.38 2.63 -7.82
N ILE A 104 -3.90 3.39 -8.80
CA ILE A 104 -3.43 4.77 -8.61
C ILE A 104 -4.56 5.78 -8.79
N GLU A 105 -5.48 5.56 -9.74
CA GLU A 105 -6.56 6.49 -10.12
C GLU A 105 -7.34 7.06 -8.90
N PRO A 106 -7.75 6.27 -7.89
CA PRO A 106 -8.48 6.80 -6.74
C PRO A 106 -7.69 7.82 -5.91
N PHE A 107 -6.35 7.73 -5.90
CA PHE A 107 -5.51 8.71 -5.19
C PHE A 107 -5.40 10.02 -5.96
N GLU A 108 -5.37 9.95 -7.29
CA GLU A 108 -5.36 11.12 -8.17
C GLU A 108 -6.72 11.82 -8.19
N GLN A 109 -7.81 11.07 -8.06
CA GLN A 109 -9.16 11.62 -7.94
C GLN A 109 -9.32 12.40 -6.63
N LEU A 110 -8.87 11.86 -5.50
CA LEU A 110 -8.91 12.54 -4.19
C LEU A 110 -8.11 13.85 -4.18
N ALA A 111 -6.93 13.85 -4.80
CA ALA A 111 -6.12 15.05 -4.91
C ALA A 111 -6.83 16.16 -5.72
N ARG A 112 -7.75 15.79 -6.63
CA ARG A 112 -8.51 16.72 -7.48
C ARG A 112 -9.82 17.18 -6.84
N GLU A 113 -10.55 16.30 -6.17
CA GLU A 113 -11.83 16.60 -5.52
C GLU A 113 -11.69 17.61 -4.36
N ASP A 114 -10.55 17.59 -3.66
CA ASP A 114 -10.26 18.52 -2.55
C ASP A 114 -9.62 19.85 -3.01
N ALA A 115 -9.37 20.02 -4.32
CA ALA A 115 -8.80 21.23 -4.93
C ALA A 115 -9.84 22.13 -5.64
N SER A 116 -11.10 21.69 -5.71
CA SER A 116 -12.24 22.43 -6.28
C SER A 116 -13.15 23.02 -5.20
#